data_AF-A0AAE0J0R8-F1
#
_entry.id   AF-A0AAE0J0R8-F1
#
_cell.length_a   1.000
_cell.length_b   1.000
_cell.length_c   1.000
_cell.angle_alpha   90.00
_cell.angle_beta   90.00
_cell.angle_gamma   90.00
#
_symmetry.space_group_name_H-M   'P 1'
#
loop_
_entity.id
_entity.type
_entity.pdbx_description
1 polymer ?
#
loop_
_entity_poly.entity_id
_entity_poly.type
_entity_poly.pdbx_seq_one_letter_code
_entity_poly.pdbx_strand_id
1 'polypeptide(L)'
;MHIYNLRKAQDRPAPPRHKQEQEKLLGHVTQFKRQKELLTLAIETSCDDTCVALLQSYESTERTEKPEMVARLLFNKKITSDQRQFGGVHPAIAVEWHQRHLATLVEEAIRSLPEDGTRGNASYATSRLKYRSPDLIAVTRGPGMPTSLATGMEVAKGLALAWGIPIVGVHHMQAHALTPQLVYALDRSFAAPSLASSPWGQRQQRVVDPELKAASEKQEEEVDQRTANLDYPYLNLLVSGGHTQLVYSASLTSHLIQCTTDNIALGDMLDKAARKILPPSVLNSGQNVMYAAALERFAFPRFATGADEREYNFKYTPPATRAAEIEQHNSPYGWHLSPPLYASRKMEYNFTGLGSQAQRIADSLDGFSSYENCQDQVLSREDSPAESGSGVGSDDMAPSPADSSTSTALLSPALNEQDQMEQRRYLARATMQLAFEHLASRIVMVLQQQAKTSGEAQKVKTLVVSGGVASNQFLRHVLRRVLEVRGFGHIRIMAPPVHLCTDNAAMIAWTGSEMWRAGWVSKLDMLPIKKWSMSSTGEQGGILGTEEKPFYVRRSS
;
A
#
# COMPACT_ATOMS: atom_id res chain seq x y z
N MET A 1 38.21 -44.24 52.20
CA MET A 1 37.30 -43.63 51.21
C MET A 1 36.17 -42.96 52.01
N HIS A 2 36.11 -41.65 52.34
CA HIS A 2 36.07 -40.45 51.48
C HIS A 2 34.98 -40.64 50.39
N ILE A 3 33.89 -39.86 50.23
CA ILE A 3 33.55 -38.45 50.50
C ILE A 3 32.01 -38.25 50.58
N TYR A 4 31.59 -37.21 51.31
CA TYR A 4 30.30 -36.49 51.35
C TYR A 4 29.51 -36.34 50.02
N ASN A 5 28.18 -36.21 50.10
CA ASN A 5 27.41 -35.44 49.10
C ASN A 5 26.20 -34.71 49.73
N LEU A 6 26.45 -33.45 50.10
CA LEU A 6 25.44 -32.41 50.35
C LEU A 6 24.84 -31.96 49.01
N ARG A 7 23.52 -32.09 48.84
CA ARG A 7 22.79 -31.40 47.76
C ARG A 7 22.59 -29.93 48.16
N LYS A 8 23.38 -29.04 47.57
CA LYS A 8 23.15 -27.59 47.57
C LYS A 8 21.81 -27.29 46.89
N ALA A 9 20.87 -26.71 47.62
CA ALA A 9 19.86 -25.83 47.04
C ALA A 9 20.60 -24.66 46.39
N GLN A 10 20.51 -24.55 45.06
CA GLN A 10 20.96 -23.35 44.35
C GLN A 10 19.89 -22.28 44.56
N ASP A 11 20.16 -21.33 45.46
CA ASP A 11 19.53 -20.02 45.46
C ASP A 11 19.75 -19.39 44.08
N ARG A 12 18.69 -19.31 43.28
CA ARG A 12 18.68 -18.45 42.10
C ARG A 12 18.60 -17.01 42.62
N PRO A 13 19.50 -16.10 42.22
CA PRO A 13 19.38 -14.70 42.59
C PRO A 13 18.03 -14.18 42.10
N ALA A 14 17.33 -13.45 42.98
CA ALA A 14 16.07 -12.82 42.63
C ALA A 14 16.26 -11.95 41.36
N PRO A 15 15.32 -12.00 40.40
CA PRO A 15 15.46 -11.23 39.17
C PRO A 15 15.64 -9.73 39.48
N PRO A 16 16.42 -8.98 38.68
CA PRO A 16 16.64 -7.55 38.91
C PRO A 16 15.31 -6.80 39.02
N ARG A 17 15.23 -5.73 39.82
CA ARG A 17 13.98 -5.00 40.12
C ARG A 17 13.12 -4.68 38.89
N HIS A 18 13.73 -4.31 37.77
CA HIS A 18 13.01 -4.07 36.51
C HIS A 18 12.29 -5.32 35.97
N LYS A 19 12.88 -6.50 36.15
CA LYS A 19 12.32 -7.79 35.75
C LYS A 19 11.24 -8.26 36.73
N GLN A 20 11.34 -7.90 38.01
CA GLN A 20 10.26 -8.10 39.01
C GLN A 20 9.09 -7.13 38.80
N GLU A 21 9.34 -5.88 38.39
CA GLU A 21 8.31 -4.91 38.02
C GLU A 21 7.63 -5.31 36.71
N GLN A 22 8.39 -5.82 35.75
CA GLN A 22 7.86 -6.42 34.51
C GLN A 22 7.04 -7.68 34.81
N GLU A 23 7.50 -8.57 35.68
CA GLU A 23 6.73 -9.75 36.14
C GLU A 23 5.52 -9.37 36.99
N LYS A 24 5.53 -8.24 37.72
CA LYS A 24 4.34 -7.68 38.40
C LYS A 24 3.34 -7.07 37.43
N LEU A 25 3.80 -6.34 36.41
CA LEU A 25 2.96 -5.83 35.31
C LEU A 25 2.33 -6.99 34.51
N LEU A 26 3.10 -8.07 34.29
CA LEU A 26 2.66 -9.29 33.60
C LEU A 26 1.84 -10.24 34.49
N GLY A 27 2.02 -10.20 35.82
CA GLY A 27 1.38 -11.10 36.79
C GLY A 27 -0.12 -10.89 36.95
N HIS A 28 -0.63 -9.72 36.54
CA HIS A 28 -2.07 -9.45 36.44
C HIS A 28 -2.73 -10.05 35.18
N VAL A 29 -1.95 -10.64 34.25
CA VAL A 29 -2.46 -11.32 33.06
C VAL A 29 -2.68 -12.81 33.37
N THR A 30 -3.49 -13.10 34.38
CA THR A 30 -3.96 -14.47 34.67
C THR A 30 -5.39 -14.60 34.14
N GLN A 31 -5.55 -15.45 33.11
CA GLN A 31 -6.68 -15.59 32.17
C GLN A 31 -6.76 -14.50 31.09
N PHE A 32 -6.41 -14.88 29.85
CA PHE A 32 -6.74 -14.13 28.64
C PHE A 32 -8.27 -14.15 28.46
N LYS A 33 -8.98 -13.28 29.18
CA LYS A 33 -10.40 -13.07 28.99
C LYS A 33 -10.53 -12.32 27.67
N ARG A 34 -11.03 -13.01 26.63
CA ARG A 34 -11.29 -12.43 25.30
C ARG A 34 -11.98 -11.07 25.48
N GLN A 35 -11.27 -9.98 25.20
CA GLN A 35 -11.79 -8.63 25.37
C GLN A 35 -12.82 -8.37 24.27
N LYS A 36 -14.07 -8.22 24.70
CA LYS A 36 -15.21 -7.96 23.82
C LYS A 36 -15.15 -6.57 23.19
N GLU A 37 -14.41 -5.64 23.78
CA GLU A 37 -14.20 -4.29 23.28
C GLU A 37 -12.73 -3.89 23.49
N LEU A 38 -12.15 -3.21 22.51
CA LEU A 38 -10.80 -2.67 22.53
C LEU A 38 -10.81 -1.24 21.99
N LEU A 39 -10.14 -0.34 22.68
CA LEU A 39 -9.73 0.97 22.20
C LEU A 39 -8.23 0.96 21.89
N THR A 40 -7.88 1.02 20.61
CA THR A 40 -6.51 0.90 20.14
C THR A 40 -6.01 2.22 19.59
N LEU A 41 -4.90 2.72 20.12
CA LEU A 41 -4.13 3.80 19.51
C LEU A 41 -3.07 3.20 18.60
N ALA A 42 -3.02 3.68 17.36
CA ALA A 42 -2.12 3.16 16.34
C ALA A 42 -1.22 4.24 15.73
N ILE A 43 0.01 3.85 15.39
CA ILE A 43 1.01 4.72 14.76
C ILE A 43 1.58 4.04 13.50
N GLU A 44 1.57 4.77 12.39
CA GLU A 44 2.20 4.36 11.12
C GLU A 44 3.27 5.38 10.69
N THR A 45 4.52 4.91 10.56
CA THR A 45 5.69 5.73 10.16
C THR A 45 6.69 4.92 9.33
N SER A 46 6.21 4.01 8.47
CA SER A 46 7.09 3.11 7.69
C SER A 46 7.75 3.78 6.49
N CYS A 47 7.06 4.74 5.85
CA CYS A 47 7.48 5.43 4.63
C CYS A 47 7.54 6.96 4.82
N ASP A 48 6.69 7.73 4.12
CA ASP A 48 6.65 9.20 4.10
C ASP A 48 5.35 9.79 4.70
N ASP A 49 4.38 8.93 5.00
CA ASP A 49 3.14 9.27 5.66
C ASP A 49 3.28 9.11 7.19
N THR A 50 3.04 10.19 7.94
CA THR A 50 2.92 10.14 9.41
C THR A 50 1.44 9.97 9.76
N CYS A 51 1.05 8.81 10.29
CA CYS A 51 -0.35 8.57 10.63
C CYS A 51 -0.56 8.19 12.09
N VAL A 52 -1.67 8.65 12.65
CA VAL A 52 -2.16 8.22 13.96
C VAL A 52 -3.66 7.94 13.87
N ALA A 53 -4.11 6.86 14.50
CA ALA A 53 -5.52 6.49 14.56
C ALA A 53 -5.93 6.05 15.97
N LEU A 54 -7.20 6.27 16.28
CA LEU A 54 -7.90 5.67 17.41
C LEU A 54 -9.05 4.83 16.87
N LEU A 55 -8.95 3.52 17.06
CA LEU A 55 -9.94 2.56 16.63
C LEU A 55 -10.60 1.92 17.84
N GLN A 56 -11.91 2.02 17.92
CA GLN A 56 -12.71 1.22 18.83
C GLN A 56 -13.20 -0.02 18.07
N SER A 57 -12.94 -1.22 18.58
CA SER A 57 -13.43 -2.46 17.97
C SER A 57 -14.08 -3.36 19.01
N TYR A 58 -15.23 -3.95 18.69
CA TYR A 58 -16.02 -4.76 19.63
C TYR A 58 -16.82 -5.86 18.95
N GLU A 59 -17.17 -6.90 19.72
CA GLU A 59 -18.04 -7.98 19.25
C GLU A 59 -19.48 -7.47 19.13
N SER A 60 -20.11 -7.74 17.97
CA SER A 60 -21.52 -7.47 17.75
C SER A 60 -22.38 -8.18 18.79
N THR A 61 -23.43 -7.51 19.25
CA THR A 61 -24.44 -8.07 20.15
C THR A 61 -25.48 -8.90 19.40
N GLU A 62 -25.47 -8.88 18.08
CA GLU A 62 -26.32 -9.71 17.23
C GLU A 62 -26.01 -11.20 17.45
N ARG A 63 -27.04 -12.00 17.71
CA ARG A 63 -26.91 -13.45 17.88
C ARG A 63 -26.72 -14.10 16.51
N THR A 64 -25.49 -14.15 16.04
CA THR A 64 -25.06 -14.96 14.90
C THR A 64 -24.31 -16.20 15.39
N GLU A 65 -24.18 -17.22 14.54
CA GLU A 65 -23.42 -18.45 14.88
C GLU A 65 -21.92 -18.18 15.14
N LYS A 66 -21.38 -17.08 14.60
CA LYS A 66 -20.02 -16.60 14.85
C LYS A 66 -20.06 -15.13 15.25
N PRO A 67 -19.49 -14.74 16.41
CA PRO A 67 -19.46 -13.34 16.82
C PRO A 67 -18.65 -12.53 15.82
N GLU A 68 -19.32 -11.57 15.17
CA GLU A 68 -18.72 -10.69 14.17
C GLU A 68 -18.19 -9.42 14.84
N MET A 69 -17.13 -8.86 14.27
CA MET A 69 -16.48 -7.66 14.81
C MET A 69 -17.06 -6.41 14.16
N VAL A 70 -17.30 -5.39 14.98
CA VAL A 70 -17.66 -4.03 14.56
C VAL A 70 -16.52 -3.09 14.91
N ALA A 71 -16.28 -2.08 14.07
CA ALA A 71 -15.23 -1.10 14.26
C ALA A 71 -15.76 0.33 14.12
N ARG A 72 -15.21 1.26 14.90
CA ARG A 72 -15.49 2.69 14.82
C ARG A 72 -14.19 3.49 14.93
N LEU A 73 -13.90 4.31 13.93
CA LEU A 73 -12.78 5.24 13.96
C LEU A 73 -13.16 6.50 14.76
N LEU A 74 -12.47 6.73 15.87
CA LEU A 74 -12.61 7.96 16.66
C LEU A 74 -11.68 9.06 16.17
N PHE A 75 -10.54 8.64 15.60
CA PHE A 75 -9.54 9.51 15.02
C PHE A 75 -8.80 8.74 13.94
N ASN A 76 -8.52 9.36 12.80
CA ASN A 76 -7.65 8.81 11.76
C ASN A 76 -7.10 9.98 10.93
N LYS A 77 -5.88 10.39 11.21
CA LYS A 77 -5.25 11.53 10.52
C LYS A 77 -3.89 11.13 9.99
N LYS A 78 -3.59 11.69 8.82
CA LYS A 78 -2.37 11.46 8.07
C LYS A 78 -1.76 12.79 7.65
N ILE A 79 -0.45 12.89 7.76
CA ILE A 79 0.35 14.00 7.23
C ILE A 79 1.41 13.40 6.31
N THR A 80 1.27 13.66 5.01
CA THR A 80 2.21 13.24 3.97
C THR A 80 3.36 14.24 3.88
N SER A 81 4.59 13.75 3.88
CA SER A 81 5.78 14.57 3.69
C SER A 81 5.82 15.20 2.30
N ASP A 82 6.00 16.53 2.20
CA ASP A 82 6.23 17.19 0.92
C ASP A 82 7.66 16.97 0.44
N GLN A 83 7.80 16.15 -0.61
CA GLN A 83 9.08 15.75 -1.18
C GLN A 83 9.17 16.01 -2.68
N ARG A 84 8.31 16.91 -3.21
CA ARG A 84 8.21 17.20 -4.65
C ARG A 84 9.54 17.65 -5.25
N GLN A 85 10.36 18.40 -4.49
CA GLN A 85 11.68 18.85 -4.92
C GLN A 85 12.68 17.70 -5.23
N PHE A 86 12.45 16.51 -4.68
CA PHE A 86 13.31 15.33 -4.90
C PHE A 86 12.77 14.39 -5.99
N GLY A 87 11.55 14.62 -6.50
CA GLY A 87 10.92 13.76 -7.50
C GLY A 87 10.60 12.33 -7.02
N GLY A 88 10.61 12.10 -5.70
CA GLY A 88 10.38 10.81 -5.07
C GLY A 88 10.60 10.85 -3.55
N VAL A 89 10.41 9.72 -2.87
CA VAL A 89 10.59 9.61 -1.41
C VAL A 89 12.08 9.67 -1.05
N HIS A 90 12.45 10.67 -0.26
CA HIS A 90 13.78 10.92 0.30
C HIS A 90 13.82 10.55 1.80
N PRO A 91 14.60 9.52 2.21
CA PRO A 91 14.56 8.98 3.58
C PRO A 91 14.81 10.01 4.69
N ALA A 92 15.77 10.92 4.51
CA ALA A 92 16.10 11.91 5.54
C ALA A 92 14.94 12.88 5.80
N ILE A 93 14.22 13.25 4.75
CA ILE A 93 13.10 14.19 4.84
C ILE A 93 11.89 13.50 5.46
N ALA A 94 11.61 12.25 5.08
CA ALA A 94 10.56 11.46 5.72
C ALA A 94 10.75 11.37 7.25
N VAL A 95 11.97 11.11 7.73
CA VAL A 95 12.29 11.05 9.17
C VAL A 95 12.07 12.40 9.85
N GLU A 96 12.58 13.47 9.26
CA GLU A 96 12.40 14.83 9.77
C GLU A 96 10.91 15.20 9.87
N TRP A 97 10.11 14.80 8.89
CA TRP A 97 8.66 14.98 8.91
C TRP A 97 7.97 14.17 10.01
N HIS A 98 8.32 12.90 10.20
CA HIS A 98 7.78 12.11 11.32
C HIS A 98 8.12 12.76 12.67
N GLN A 99 9.37 13.17 12.87
CA GLN A 99 9.81 13.80 14.12
C GLN A 99 9.09 15.12 14.41
N ARG A 100 8.79 15.91 13.38
CA ARG A 100 8.06 17.18 13.52
C ARG A 100 6.58 17.03 13.84
N HIS A 101 5.92 16.03 13.24
CA HIS A 101 4.45 15.99 13.22
C HIS A 101 3.83 14.92 14.12
N LEU A 102 4.57 13.85 14.44
CA LEU A 102 4.01 12.71 15.16
C LEU A 102 3.46 13.10 16.54
N ALA A 103 4.21 13.90 17.31
CA ALA A 103 3.78 14.32 18.64
C ALA A 103 2.46 15.12 18.60
N THR A 104 2.33 16.06 17.67
CA THR A 104 1.11 16.85 17.48
C THR A 104 -0.08 15.96 17.07
N LEU A 105 0.14 15.01 16.15
CA LEU A 105 -0.91 14.06 15.76
C LEU A 105 -1.35 13.16 16.92
N VAL A 106 -0.41 12.68 17.73
CA VAL A 106 -0.71 11.91 18.95
C VAL A 106 -1.52 12.76 19.93
N GLU A 107 -1.16 14.03 20.12
CA GLU A 107 -1.90 14.93 21.01
C GLU A 107 -3.33 15.18 20.52
N GLU A 108 -3.52 15.41 19.21
CA GLU A 108 -4.85 15.52 18.58
C GLU A 108 -5.67 14.23 18.75
N ALA A 109 -5.04 13.06 18.58
CA ALA A 109 -5.67 11.78 18.82
C ALA A 109 -6.12 11.65 20.28
N ILE A 110 -5.24 11.95 21.26
CA ILE A 110 -5.56 11.89 22.69
C ILE A 110 -6.75 12.79 23.05
N ARG A 111 -6.89 13.97 22.42
CA ARG A 111 -8.07 14.84 22.61
C ARG A 111 -9.38 14.22 22.11
N SER A 112 -9.30 13.25 21.22
CA SER A 112 -10.44 12.52 20.66
C SER A 112 -10.81 11.26 21.47
N LEU A 113 -10.08 10.97 22.55
CA LEU A 113 -10.42 9.87 23.46
C LEU A 113 -11.76 10.14 24.17
N PRO A 114 -12.57 9.10 24.43
CA PRO A 114 -13.82 9.26 25.16
C PRO A 114 -13.56 9.71 26.60
N GLU A 115 -14.47 10.54 27.15
CA GLU A 115 -14.44 10.93 28.56
C GLU A 115 -14.70 9.70 29.45
N ASP A 116 -14.02 9.61 30.60
CA ASP A 116 -14.19 8.51 31.55
C ASP A 116 -15.54 8.63 32.28
N GLY A 117 -16.54 7.89 31.80
CA GLY A 117 -17.90 7.87 32.37
C GLY A 117 -18.04 7.11 33.70
N THR A 118 -16.96 6.54 34.26
CA THR A 118 -17.01 5.67 35.46
C THR A 118 -16.44 6.31 36.73
N ARG A 119 -16.47 7.64 36.86
CA ARG A 119 -16.05 8.34 38.09
C ARG A 119 -17.17 8.50 39.12
N GLY A 120 -17.75 7.38 39.54
CA GLY A 120 -18.48 7.23 40.79
C GLY A 120 -17.93 6.02 41.55
N ASN A 121 -17.10 6.25 42.57
CA ASN A 121 -16.67 5.26 43.59
C ASN A 121 -15.60 4.20 43.21
N ALA A 122 -14.43 4.59 42.71
CA ALA A 122 -13.24 3.73 42.78
C ALA A 122 -12.04 4.47 43.42
N SER A 123 -11.62 4.02 44.60
CA SER A 123 -10.70 4.69 45.53
C SER A 123 -9.21 4.55 45.19
N TYR A 124 -8.84 4.37 43.92
CA TYR A 124 -7.45 4.33 43.46
C TYR A 124 -7.27 5.21 42.22
N ALA A 125 -7.44 6.53 42.41
CA ALA A 125 -7.22 7.53 41.39
C ALA A 125 -5.73 7.91 41.31
N THR A 126 -4.96 7.26 40.44
CA THR A 126 -3.57 7.63 40.13
C THR A 126 -3.43 8.42 38.82
N SER A 127 -4.51 8.59 38.05
CA SER A 127 -4.49 9.29 36.75
C SER A 127 -5.19 10.65 36.82
N ARG A 128 -4.44 11.74 36.61
CA ARG A 128 -4.96 13.12 36.43
C ARG A 128 -5.66 13.34 35.08
N LEU A 129 -5.79 12.33 34.23
CA LEU A 129 -6.35 12.48 32.89
C LEU A 129 -7.88 12.51 32.93
N LYS A 130 -8.48 13.39 32.12
CA LYS A 130 -9.93 13.54 31.95
C LYS A 130 -10.55 12.41 31.09
N TYR A 131 -9.71 11.74 30.29
CA TYR A 131 -10.13 10.79 29.27
C TYR A 131 -9.83 9.34 29.67
N ARG A 132 -10.59 8.40 29.11
CA ARG A 132 -10.30 6.96 29.17
C ARG A 132 -8.98 6.68 28.41
N SER A 133 -8.04 5.98 29.06
CA SER A 133 -6.82 5.51 28.38
C SER A 133 -7.13 4.44 27.34
N PRO A 134 -6.36 4.35 26.23
CA PRO A 134 -6.43 3.21 25.32
C PRO A 134 -6.19 1.89 26.05
N ASP A 135 -6.71 0.78 25.52
CA ASP A 135 -6.45 -0.57 26.03
C ASP A 135 -5.19 -1.19 25.37
N LEU A 136 -4.81 -0.72 24.18
CA LEU A 136 -3.73 -1.26 23.37
C LEU A 136 -3.02 -0.17 22.56
N ILE A 137 -1.69 -0.30 22.44
CA ILE A 137 -0.88 0.43 21.45
C ILE A 137 -0.53 -0.51 20.30
N ALA A 138 -0.83 -0.12 19.06
CA ALA A 138 -0.36 -0.79 17.87
C ALA A 138 0.62 0.12 17.12
N VAL A 139 1.74 -0.42 16.65
CA VAL A 139 2.71 0.38 15.90
C VAL A 139 3.37 -0.46 14.83
N THR A 140 3.63 0.12 13.67
CA THR A 140 4.33 -0.63 12.63
C THR A 140 5.77 -0.88 12.99
N ARG A 141 6.11 -2.17 13.04
CA ARG A 141 7.46 -2.65 13.31
C ARG A 141 8.26 -2.86 12.02
N GLY A 142 7.59 -3.15 10.91
CA GLY A 142 8.20 -3.23 9.58
C GLY A 142 7.33 -3.98 8.55
N PRO A 143 7.82 -4.21 7.32
CA PRO A 143 9.04 -3.62 6.76
C PRO A 143 8.93 -2.09 6.58
N GLY A 144 10.05 -1.41 6.34
CA GLY A 144 10.08 0.03 6.13
C GLY A 144 11.46 0.66 6.33
N MET A 145 11.52 2.00 6.26
CA MET A 145 12.75 2.75 6.51
C MET A 145 13.09 2.69 8.01
N PRO A 146 14.26 2.13 8.42
CA PRO A 146 14.53 1.84 9.84
C PRO A 146 14.41 3.03 10.76
N THR A 147 14.92 4.19 10.34
CA THR A 147 14.89 5.43 11.14
C THR A 147 13.48 6.02 11.24
N SER A 148 12.68 5.90 10.18
CA SER A 148 11.27 6.29 10.18
C SER A 148 10.45 5.39 11.12
N LEU A 149 10.65 4.07 11.02
CA LEU A 149 10.02 3.08 11.90
C LEU A 149 10.40 3.31 13.36
N ALA A 150 11.69 3.56 13.65
CA ALA A 150 12.17 3.84 14.99
C ALA A 150 11.47 5.07 15.61
N THR A 151 11.24 6.13 14.83
CA THR A 151 10.56 7.34 15.31
C THR A 151 9.16 7.04 15.85
N GLY A 152 8.34 6.30 15.10
CA GLY A 152 7.01 5.89 15.55
C GLY A 152 7.05 4.92 16.72
N MET A 153 7.97 3.96 16.68
CA MET A 153 8.06 2.90 17.67
C MET A 153 8.53 3.40 19.04
N GLU A 154 9.48 4.34 19.11
CA GLU A 154 9.93 4.90 20.39
C GLU A 154 8.82 5.74 21.05
N VAL A 155 8.04 6.49 20.28
CA VAL A 155 6.84 7.18 20.79
C VAL A 155 5.81 6.15 21.30
N ALA A 156 5.54 5.10 20.53
CA ALA A 156 4.61 4.03 20.92
C ALA A 156 5.03 3.34 22.23
N LYS A 157 6.32 3.01 22.40
CA LYS A 157 6.86 2.43 23.64
C LYS A 157 6.71 3.38 24.82
N GLY A 158 7.02 4.66 24.62
CA GLY A 158 6.85 5.69 25.65
C GLY A 158 5.40 5.80 26.13
N LEU A 159 4.44 5.81 25.19
CA LEU A 159 3.01 5.81 25.49
C LEU A 159 2.56 4.54 26.21
N ALA A 160 2.97 3.36 25.73
CA ALA A 160 2.65 2.07 26.34
C ALA A 160 3.16 2.00 27.80
N LEU A 161 4.40 2.44 28.04
CA LEU A 161 4.99 2.50 29.38
C LEU A 161 4.26 3.50 30.28
N ALA A 162 3.95 4.70 29.77
CA ALA A 162 3.28 5.75 30.54
C ALA A 162 1.85 5.40 30.94
N TRP A 163 1.10 4.71 30.07
CA TRP A 163 -0.26 4.24 30.36
C TRP A 163 -0.29 2.87 31.05
N GLY A 164 0.81 2.11 31.06
CA GLY A 164 0.86 0.76 31.62
C GLY A 164 0.04 -0.25 30.81
N ILE A 165 0.00 -0.11 29.48
CA ILE A 165 -0.83 -0.91 28.57
C ILE A 165 0.03 -1.70 27.58
N PRO A 166 -0.47 -2.83 27.04
CA PRO A 166 0.27 -3.65 26.07
C PRO A 166 0.55 -2.91 24.76
N ILE A 167 1.57 -3.40 24.05
CA ILE A 167 1.97 -2.95 22.72
C ILE A 167 2.07 -4.13 21.75
N VAL A 168 1.60 -3.94 20.50
CA VAL A 168 1.78 -4.88 19.40
C VAL A 168 2.56 -4.21 18.27
N GLY A 169 3.68 -4.82 17.88
CA GLY A 169 4.43 -4.51 16.68
C GLY A 169 3.75 -5.15 15.46
N VAL A 170 3.21 -4.33 14.57
CA VAL A 170 2.41 -4.77 13.43
C VAL A 170 3.28 -4.90 12.18
N HIS A 171 3.04 -5.95 11.41
CA HIS A 171 3.61 -6.12 10.08
C HIS A 171 2.84 -5.28 9.05
N HIS A 172 3.50 -4.30 8.45
CA HIS A 172 2.91 -3.32 7.52
C HIS A 172 2.13 -3.97 6.36
N MET A 173 2.73 -4.96 5.67
CA MET A 173 2.04 -5.64 4.55
C MET A 173 0.83 -6.48 4.99
N GLN A 174 0.83 -6.97 6.23
CA GLN A 174 -0.30 -7.71 6.80
C GLN A 174 -1.46 -6.76 7.10
N ALA A 175 -1.15 -5.54 7.53
CA ALA A 175 -2.16 -4.49 7.72
C ALA A 175 -2.88 -4.14 6.42
N HIS A 176 -2.13 -3.99 5.33
CA HIS A 176 -2.71 -3.87 3.98
C HIS A 176 -3.61 -5.08 3.63
N ALA A 177 -3.14 -6.30 3.90
CA ALA A 177 -3.89 -7.53 3.62
C ALA A 177 -5.23 -7.64 4.37
N LEU A 178 -5.29 -7.12 5.61
CA LEU A 178 -6.47 -7.20 6.48
C LEU A 178 -7.38 -5.97 6.37
N THR A 179 -7.00 -4.96 5.58
CA THR A 179 -7.81 -3.76 5.38
C THR A 179 -9.23 -4.05 4.88
N PRO A 180 -9.50 -5.03 3.99
CA PRO A 180 -10.88 -5.38 3.64
C PRO A 180 -11.74 -5.83 4.84
N GLN A 181 -11.15 -6.50 5.83
CA GLN A 181 -11.87 -6.87 7.07
C GLN A 181 -12.16 -5.64 7.93
N LEU A 182 -11.23 -4.67 7.98
CA LEU A 182 -11.48 -3.38 8.63
C LEU A 182 -12.66 -2.66 7.95
N VAL A 183 -12.68 -2.61 6.62
CA VAL A 183 -13.78 -1.98 5.86
C VAL A 183 -15.11 -2.66 6.20
N TYR A 184 -15.16 -3.99 6.15
CA TYR A 184 -16.34 -4.76 6.54
C TYR A 184 -16.79 -4.44 7.97
N ALA A 185 -15.87 -4.34 8.93
CA ALA A 185 -16.18 -4.02 10.32
C ALA A 185 -16.65 -2.56 10.52
N LEU A 186 -16.14 -1.61 9.73
CA LEU A 186 -16.57 -0.20 9.74
C LEU A 186 -17.97 -0.04 9.17
N ASP A 187 -18.27 -0.69 8.05
CA ASP A 187 -19.58 -0.61 7.37
C ASP A 187 -20.71 -1.10 8.29
N ARG A 188 -20.45 -2.14 9.10
CA ARG A 188 -21.41 -2.61 10.10
C ARG A 188 -21.69 -1.64 11.24
N SER A 189 -20.76 -0.75 11.56
CA SER A 189 -21.04 0.31 12.54
C SER A 189 -22.11 1.28 12.06
N PHE A 190 -22.31 1.40 10.74
CA PHE A 190 -23.37 2.22 10.15
C PHE A 190 -24.71 1.46 10.04
N ALA A 191 -24.66 0.13 9.91
CA ALA A 191 -25.85 -0.73 9.80
C ALA A 191 -26.42 -1.18 11.16
N ALA A 192 -25.61 -1.18 12.23
CA ALA A 192 -26.09 -1.49 13.57
C ALA A 192 -27.18 -0.47 13.97
N PRO A 193 -28.37 -0.91 14.44
CA PRO A 193 -29.36 0.01 14.96
C PRO A 193 -28.65 0.85 16.01
N SER A 194 -28.77 2.17 15.87
CA SER A 194 -28.15 3.13 16.77
C SER A 194 -28.20 2.57 18.18
N LEU A 195 -27.05 2.53 18.87
CA LEU A 195 -26.97 2.40 20.31
C LEU A 195 -27.63 3.63 20.99
N ALA A 196 -28.88 3.92 20.61
CA ALA A 196 -29.81 4.84 21.24
C ALA A 196 -30.23 4.36 22.63
N SER A 197 -29.73 3.20 23.09
CA SER A 197 -29.82 2.73 24.47
C SER A 197 -28.48 2.83 25.24
N SER A 198 -27.38 3.24 24.60
CA SER A 198 -26.21 3.70 25.35
C SER A 198 -26.42 5.16 25.74
N PRO A 199 -26.08 5.59 26.98
CA PRO A 199 -26.18 6.99 27.42
C PRO A 199 -25.51 8.01 26.49
N TRP A 200 -24.70 7.54 25.55
CA TRP A 200 -23.87 8.30 24.63
C TRP A 200 -24.48 8.52 23.23
N GLY A 201 -25.50 7.76 22.84
CA GLY A 201 -26.09 7.84 21.49
C GLY A 201 -26.83 9.16 21.20
N GLN A 202 -27.17 9.94 22.23
CA GLN A 202 -28.02 11.12 22.09
C GLN A 202 -27.26 12.42 21.74
N ARG A 203 -25.92 12.42 21.71
CA ARG A 203 -25.13 13.67 21.62
C ARG A 203 -24.44 13.96 20.28
N GLN A 204 -24.54 13.06 19.28
CA GLN A 204 -23.90 13.24 17.96
C GLN A 204 -24.86 13.46 16.77
N GLN A 205 -26.17 13.64 17.02
CA GLN A 205 -27.08 14.19 15.99
C GLN A 205 -26.87 15.71 15.84
N ARG A 206 -25.71 16.11 15.33
CA ARG A 206 -25.44 17.41 14.69
C ARG A 206 -24.00 17.38 14.18
N VAL A 207 -23.84 16.82 12.99
CA VAL A 207 -22.89 17.11 11.90
C VAL A 207 -22.83 15.82 11.09
N VAL A 208 -23.84 15.62 10.24
CA VAL A 208 -23.79 14.65 9.14
C VAL A 208 -24.17 15.45 7.91
N ASP A 209 -23.25 15.53 6.95
CA ASP A 209 -23.43 16.28 5.72
C ASP A 209 -24.64 15.72 4.94
N PRO A 210 -25.57 16.56 4.45
CA PRO A 210 -26.77 16.10 3.74
C PRO A 210 -26.48 15.27 2.47
N GLU A 211 -25.29 15.44 1.87
CA GLU A 211 -24.86 14.71 0.67
C GLU A 211 -24.59 13.21 0.93
N LEU A 212 -24.18 12.82 2.15
CA LEU A 212 -23.97 11.42 2.51
C LEU A 212 -25.26 10.61 2.63
N LYS A 213 -26.38 11.29 2.92
CA LYS A 213 -27.69 10.65 3.08
C LYS A 213 -28.34 10.32 1.75
N ALA A 214 -28.19 11.18 0.74
CA ALA A 214 -28.75 10.98 -0.60
C ALA A 214 -28.04 9.88 -1.41
N ALA A 215 -26.78 9.56 -1.08
CA ALA A 215 -26.03 8.45 -1.67
C ALA A 215 -26.48 7.07 -1.17
N SER A 216 -27.13 7.01 0.01
CA SER A 216 -27.53 5.78 0.70
C SER A 216 -28.75 5.10 0.07
N GLU A 217 -29.66 5.85 -0.55
CA GLU A 217 -30.98 5.33 -0.97
C GLU A 217 -30.98 4.74 -2.40
N LYS A 218 -29.89 4.88 -3.16
CA LYS A 218 -29.73 4.28 -4.50
C LYS A 218 -28.86 3.02 -4.52
N GLN A 219 -28.34 2.58 -3.38
CA GLN A 219 -27.35 1.49 -3.27
C GLN A 219 -27.94 0.12 -2.91
N GLU A 220 -29.27 -0.03 -2.74
CA GLU A 220 -29.84 -1.24 -2.12
C GLU A 220 -29.70 -2.54 -2.94
N GLU A 221 -29.40 -2.48 -4.25
CA GLU A 221 -29.17 -3.69 -5.08
C GLU A 221 -27.69 -4.02 -5.35
N GLU A 222 -26.73 -3.13 -5.05
CA GLU A 222 -25.29 -3.32 -5.31
C GLU A 222 -24.44 -3.75 -4.09
N VAL A 223 -25.08 -3.83 -2.91
CA VAL A 223 -24.41 -4.06 -1.61
C VAL A 223 -23.84 -5.48 -1.46
N ASP A 224 -24.40 -6.48 -2.14
CA ASP A 224 -24.13 -7.90 -1.87
C ASP A 224 -22.68 -8.37 -2.20
N GLN A 225 -21.92 -7.61 -3.00
CA GLN A 225 -20.52 -7.95 -3.32
C GLN A 225 -19.47 -7.10 -2.59
N ARG A 226 -19.85 -5.93 -2.02
CA ARG A 226 -18.92 -5.02 -1.34
C ARG A 226 -18.76 -5.34 0.15
N THR A 227 -19.75 -5.98 0.78
CA THR A 227 -19.84 -6.12 2.24
C THR A 227 -19.88 -7.58 2.69
N ALA A 228 -18.91 -8.40 2.26
CA ALA A 228 -18.83 -9.79 2.70
C ALA A 228 -17.53 -10.02 3.48
N ASN A 229 -17.63 -10.78 4.58
CA ASN A 229 -16.49 -11.13 5.40
C ASN A 229 -15.39 -11.82 4.57
N LEU A 230 -14.13 -11.47 4.85
CA LEU A 230 -12.96 -12.08 4.21
C LEU A 230 -12.60 -13.36 4.96
N ASP A 231 -12.93 -14.50 4.37
CA ASP A 231 -12.58 -15.82 4.89
C ASP A 231 -11.23 -16.31 4.36
N TYR A 232 -10.54 -17.09 5.20
CA TYR A 232 -9.38 -17.86 4.77
C TYR A 232 -9.79 -19.18 4.08
N PRO A 233 -9.00 -19.69 3.12
CA PRO A 233 -7.82 -19.05 2.55
C PRO A 233 -8.15 -18.04 1.44
N TYR A 234 -7.29 -17.03 1.28
CA TYR A 234 -7.38 -16.05 0.18
C TYR A 234 -6.00 -15.77 -0.44
N LEU A 235 -6.00 -15.28 -1.68
CA LEU A 235 -4.81 -14.70 -2.31
C LEU A 235 -4.79 -13.20 -2.08
N ASN A 236 -3.63 -12.64 -1.75
CA ASN A 236 -3.42 -11.21 -1.60
C ASN A 236 -2.39 -10.73 -2.62
N LEU A 237 -2.82 -9.85 -3.52
CA LEU A 237 -1.97 -9.09 -4.41
C LEU A 237 -1.62 -7.77 -3.73
N LEU A 238 -0.43 -7.72 -3.15
CA LEU A 238 0.15 -6.53 -2.52
C LEU A 238 0.89 -5.72 -3.58
N VAL A 239 0.36 -4.53 -3.92
CA VAL A 239 0.91 -3.64 -4.93
C VAL A 239 1.00 -2.20 -4.39
N SER A 240 2.20 -1.81 -3.95
CA SER A 240 2.51 -0.47 -3.45
C SER A 240 3.70 0.15 -4.18
N GLY A 241 4.10 1.35 -3.75
CA GLY A 241 5.33 2.00 -4.23
C GLY A 241 6.60 1.19 -3.93
N GLY A 242 6.61 0.43 -2.82
CA GLY A 242 7.78 -0.33 -2.36
C GLY A 242 7.68 -1.84 -2.47
N HIS A 243 6.48 -2.40 -2.69
CA HIS A 243 6.26 -3.85 -2.67
C HIS A 243 5.40 -4.30 -3.85
N THR A 244 5.73 -5.46 -4.42
CA THR A 244 4.86 -6.16 -5.38
C THR A 244 4.96 -7.66 -5.15
N GLN A 245 3.94 -8.22 -4.49
CA GLN A 245 3.92 -9.60 -4.05
C GLN A 245 2.54 -10.23 -4.25
N LEU A 246 2.52 -11.52 -4.55
CA LEU A 246 1.34 -12.37 -4.51
C LEU A 246 1.50 -13.36 -3.35
N VAL A 247 0.59 -13.31 -2.40
CA VAL A 247 0.71 -14.06 -1.15
C VAL A 247 -0.54 -14.86 -0.89
N TYR A 248 -0.36 -16.16 -0.70
CA TYR A 248 -1.39 -17.05 -0.19
C TYR A 248 -1.49 -16.92 1.32
N SER A 249 -2.68 -16.62 1.84
CA SER A 249 -2.94 -16.47 3.26
C SER A 249 -3.90 -17.58 3.72
N ALA A 250 -3.45 -18.42 4.63
CA ALA A 250 -4.22 -19.55 5.18
C ALA A 250 -4.82 -19.26 6.57
N SER A 251 -4.22 -18.32 7.30
CA SER A 251 -4.74 -17.82 8.58
C SER A 251 -4.13 -16.45 8.89
N LEU A 252 -4.49 -15.86 10.03
CA LEU A 252 -3.92 -14.59 10.52
C LEU A 252 -2.39 -14.61 10.58
N THR A 253 -1.77 -15.76 10.83
CA THR A 253 -0.32 -15.90 11.01
C THR A 253 0.32 -16.90 10.05
N SER A 254 -0.43 -17.40 9.08
CA SER A 254 0.04 -18.38 8.09
C SER A 254 -0.06 -17.79 6.69
N HIS A 255 1.10 -17.38 6.17
CA HIS A 255 1.21 -16.79 4.84
C HIS A 255 2.36 -17.43 4.06
N LEU A 256 2.19 -17.53 2.75
CA LEU A 256 3.19 -18.05 1.82
C LEU A 256 3.29 -17.12 0.61
N ILE A 257 4.48 -16.56 0.38
CA ILE A 257 4.75 -15.74 -0.81
C ILE A 257 4.83 -16.67 -2.02
N GLN A 258 3.89 -16.52 -2.96
CA GLN A 258 3.83 -17.29 -4.21
C GLN A 258 4.65 -16.64 -5.32
N CYS A 259 4.72 -15.31 -5.30
CA CYS A 259 5.44 -14.51 -6.29
C CYS A 259 5.87 -13.20 -5.63
N THR A 260 7.08 -12.73 -5.89
CA THR A 260 7.57 -11.40 -5.49
C THR A 260 8.28 -10.75 -6.66
N THR A 261 8.47 -9.45 -6.59
CA THR A 261 9.44 -8.78 -7.46
C THR A 261 10.85 -8.90 -6.90
N ASP A 262 11.81 -9.12 -7.79
CA ASP A 262 13.25 -9.16 -7.47
C ASP A 262 13.95 -7.84 -7.82
N ASN A 263 13.25 -6.89 -8.46
CA ASN A 263 13.84 -5.63 -8.92
C ASN A 263 13.16 -4.39 -8.32
N ILE A 264 12.23 -3.80 -9.04
CA ILE A 264 11.49 -2.61 -8.63
C ILE A 264 10.03 -2.99 -8.45
N ALA A 265 9.37 -2.39 -7.46
CA ALA A 265 7.94 -2.54 -7.30
C ALA A 265 7.18 -1.91 -8.49
N LEU A 266 5.97 -2.39 -8.73
CA LEU A 266 5.07 -1.86 -9.75
C LEU A 266 4.81 -0.37 -9.54
N GLY A 267 4.55 0.07 -8.30
CA GLY A 267 4.33 1.48 -8.00
C GLY A 267 5.53 2.36 -8.37
N ASP A 268 6.74 1.98 -7.95
CA ASP A 268 7.98 2.69 -8.32
C ASP A 268 8.22 2.71 -9.83
N MET A 269 7.94 1.61 -10.55
CA MET A 269 8.01 1.59 -12.01
C MET A 269 7.02 2.57 -12.64
N LEU A 270 5.76 2.58 -12.20
CA LEU A 270 4.74 3.47 -12.71
C LEU A 270 5.06 4.93 -12.39
N ASP A 271 5.57 5.25 -11.20
CA ASP A 271 6.00 6.61 -10.85
C ASP A 271 7.15 7.08 -11.76
N LYS A 272 8.14 6.21 -12.01
CA LYS A 272 9.25 6.49 -12.94
C LYS A 272 8.77 6.72 -14.36
N ALA A 273 7.88 5.86 -14.86
CA ALA A 273 7.30 6.01 -16.19
C ALA A 273 6.43 7.28 -16.28
N ALA A 274 5.62 7.55 -15.26
CA ALA A 274 4.74 8.72 -15.20
C ALA A 274 5.49 10.03 -15.30
N ARG A 275 6.65 10.17 -14.62
CA ARG A 275 7.50 11.38 -14.73
C ARG A 275 7.98 11.70 -16.14
N LYS A 276 7.96 10.71 -17.04
CA LYS A 276 8.38 10.86 -18.44
C LYS A 276 7.21 10.95 -19.41
N ILE A 277 6.17 10.17 -19.15
CA ILE A 277 4.97 10.15 -20.00
C ILE A 277 4.14 11.43 -19.80
N LEU A 278 3.96 11.86 -18.55
CA LEU A 278 3.13 13.00 -18.22
C LEU A 278 3.76 14.32 -18.71
N PRO A 279 2.97 15.21 -19.33
CA PRO A 279 3.46 16.52 -19.72
C PRO A 279 3.80 17.38 -18.49
N PRO A 280 4.71 18.36 -18.61
CA PRO A 280 5.11 19.23 -17.50
C PRO A 280 3.94 19.94 -16.80
N SER A 281 2.91 20.33 -17.56
CA SER A 281 1.70 20.96 -17.03
C SER A 281 0.96 20.07 -16.01
N VAL A 282 0.91 18.75 -16.24
CA VAL A 282 0.28 17.80 -15.32
C VAL A 282 1.17 17.53 -14.12
N LEU A 283 2.49 17.36 -14.33
CA LEU A 283 3.45 17.13 -13.24
C LEU A 283 3.47 18.29 -12.23
N ASN A 284 3.48 19.53 -12.72
CA ASN A 284 3.53 20.73 -11.88
C ASN A 284 2.22 21.01 -11.14
N SER A 285 1.10 20.48 -11.63
CA SER A 285 -0.21 20.57 -10.97
C SER A 285 -0.37 19.59 -9.79
N GLY A 286 0.55 18.64 -9.62
CA GLY A 286 0.48 17.60 -8.60
C GLY A 286 0.63 18.12 -7.16
N GLN A 287 -0.23 17.61 -6.27
CA GLN A 287 -0.17 17.92 -4.84
C GLN A 287 0.89 17.10 -4.08
N ASN A 288 1.32 15.97 -4.62
CA ASN A 288 2.27 15.05 -4.01
C ASN A 288 3.07 14.28 -5.07
N VAL A 289 3.96 13.38 -4.63
CA VAL A 289 4.84 12.59 -5.49
C VAL A 289 4.24 11.25 -5.96
N MET A 290 2.92 11.05 -5.83
CA MET A 290 2.21 9.83 -6.28
C MET A 290 1.88 9.91 -7.77
N TYR A 291 2.89 9.94 -8.62
CA TYR A 291 2.75 10.16 -10.06
C TYR A 291 1.97 9.05 -10.77
N ALA A 292 1.99 7.81 -10.27
CA ALA A 292 1.22 6.69 -10.79
C ALA A 292 -0.30 6.95 -10.76
N ALA A 293 -0.80 7.64 -9.73
CA ALA A 293 -2.21 8.03 -9.66
C ALA A 293 -2.55 9.12 -10.69
N ALA A 294 -1.62 10.06 -10.93
CA ALA A 294 -1.78 11.06 -11.98
C ALA A 294 -1.72 10.43 -13.39
N LEU A 295 -0.91 9.40 -13.58
CA LEU A 295 -0.81 8.64 -14.84
C LEU A 295 -2.14 8.01 -15.25
N GLU A 296 -2.87 7.43 -14.29
CA GLU A 296 -4.21 6.87 -14.55
C GLU A 296 -5.19 7.95 -15.01
N ARG A 297 -5.26 9.07 -14.28
CA ARG A 297 -6.16 10.20 -14.62
C ARG A 297 -5.84 10.79 -15.98
N PHE A 298 -4.55 10.90 -16.30
CA PHE A 298 -4.09 11.38 -17.60
C PHE A 298 -4.46 10.42 -18.73
N ALA A 299 -4.27 9.12 -18.51
CA ALA A 299 -4.62 8.07 -19.47
C ALA A 299 -6.15 8.04 -19.76
N PHE A 300 -6.98 8.34 -18.76
CA PHE A 300 -8.43 8.24 -18.84
C PHE A 300 -9.14 9.55 -18.42
N PRO A 301 -9.10 10.62 -19.24
CA PRO A 301 -9.58 11.96 -18.85
C PRO A 301 -11.10 12.08 -18.66
N ARG A 302 -11.90 11.17 -19.23
CA ARG A 302 -13.37 11.12 -19.04
C ARG A 302 -13.82 10.25 -17.88
N PHE A 303 -12.88 9.62 -17.19
CA PHE A 303 -13.19 8.74 -16.09
C PHE A 303 -13.28 9.56 -14.80
N ALA A 304 -14.50 9.87 -14.36
CA ALA A 304 -14.73 10.56 -13.08
C ALA A 304 -14.30 9.65 -11.91
N THR A 305 -13.81 10.25 -10.83
CA THR A 305 -13.56 9.53 -9.57
C THR A 305 -14.85 8.89 -9.07
N GLY A 306 -14.99 7.57 -9.19
CA GLY A 306 -16.16 6.80 -8.74
C GLY A 306 -17.07 6.27 -9.86
N ALA A 307 -16.71 6.45 -11.13
CA ALA A 307 -17.40 5.84 -12.27
C ALA A 307 -17.33 4.30 -12.26
N ASP A 308 -18.34 3.62 -12.83
CA ASP A 308 -18.38 2.16 -12.93
C ASP A 308 -17.19 1.64 -13.77
N GLU A 309 -16.62 0.49 -13.40
CA GLU A 309 -15.55 -0.20 -14.12
C GLU A 309 -15.90 -0.50 -15.59
N ARG A 310 -17.18 -0.39 -15.96
CA ARG A 310 -17.72 -0.56 -17.32
C ARG A 310 -17.62 0.69 -18.21
N GLU A 311 -17.28 1.86 -17.66
CA GLU A 311 -17.31 3.14 -18.38
C GLU A 311 -15.97 3.53 -19.04
N TYR A 312 -14.97 2.65 -19.05
CA TYR A 312 -13.76 2.91 -19.83
C TYR A 312 -14.11 3.03 -21.32
N ASN A 313 -13.97 4.24 -21.88
CA ASN A 313 -14.03 4.49 -23.33
C ASN A 313 -12.79 3.95 -24.08
N PHE A 314 -12.14 2.93 -23.52
CA PHE A 314 -10.97 2.24 -24.04
C PHE A 314 -11.35 0.77 -24.23
N LYS A 315 -11.30 0.29 -25.47
CA LYS A 315 -11.61 -1.11 -25.78
C LYS A 315 -10.46 -2.00 -25.33
N TYR A 316 -10.58 -2.55 -24.13
CA TYR A 316 -9.65 -3.54 -23.60
C TYR A 316 -10.06 -4.96 -24.05
N THR A 317 -9.13 -5.69 -24.67
CA THR A 317 -9.32 -7.11 -25.02
C THR A 317 -8.35 -7.94 -24.18
N PRO A 318 -8.82 -8.71 -23.19
CA PRO A 318 -7.95 -9.51 -22.35
C PRO A 318 -7.32 -10.68 -23.12
N PRO A 319 -6.05 -11.03 -22.87
CA PRO A 319 -5.41 -12.15 -23.53
C PRO A 319 -6.03 -13.48 -23.06
N ALA A 320 -6.61 -14.24 -24.00
CA ALA A 320 -7.27 -15.51 -23.68
C ALA A 320 -6.28 -16.65 -23.38
N THR A 321 -5.05 -16.54 -23.87
CA THR A 321 -4.01 -17.57 -23.74
C THR A 321 -2.69 -16.95 -23.32
N ARG A 322 -1.79 -17.78 -22.78
CA ARG A 322 -0.42 -17.34 -22.46
C ARG A 322 0.35 -16.89 -23.70
N ALA A 323 0.04 -17.44 -24.88
CA ALA A 323 0.66 -17.01 -26.13
C ALA A 323 0.29 -15.56 -26.44
N ALA A 324 -0.99 -15.21 -26.31
CA ALA A 324 -1.45 -13.83 -26.48
C ALA A 324 -0.88 -12.88 -25.41
N GLU A 325 -0.69 -13.35 -24.16
CA GLU A 325 -0.09 -12.53 -23.08
C GLU A 325 1.37 -12.11 -23.36
N ILE A 326 2.10 -12.82 -24.23
CA ILE A 326 3.52 -12.55 -24.50
C ILE A 326 3.75 -11.87 -25.87
N GLU A 327 2.68 -11.61 -26.62
CA GLU A 327 2.75 -10.89 -27.89
C GLU A 327 3.20 -9.44 -27.67
N GLN A 328 4.00 -8.92 -28.60
CA GLN A 328 4.41 -7.52 -28.56
C GLN A 328 3.21 -6.61 -28.81
N HIS A 329 3.06 -5.60 -27.96
CA HIS A 329 2.05 -4.58 -28.12
C HIS A 329 2.53 -3.56 -29.15
N ASN A 330 1.98 -3.64 -30.36
CA ASN A 330 2.28 -2.70 -31.44
C ASN A 330 1.31 -1.51 -31.37
N SER A 331 1.86 -0.29 -31.32
CA SER A 331 1.04 0.93 -31.34
C SER A 331 0.67 1.34 -32.77
N PRO A 332 -0.45 2.07 -32.94
CA PRO A 332 -0.76 2.70 -34.22
C PRO A 332 0.22 3.83 -34.60
N TYR A 333 1.12 4.20 -33.69
CA TYR A 333 2.11 5.28 -33.87
C TYR A 333 3.52 4.76 -34.20
N GLY A 334 3.66 3.48 -34.58
CA GLY A 334 4.91 2.91 -35.10
C GLY A 334 5.93 2.47 -34.05
N TRP A 335 5.66 2.65 -32.75
CA TRP A 335 6.45 2.05 -31.67
C TRP A 335 5.78 0.79 -31.11
N HIS A 336 6.55 -0.03 -30.39
CA HIS A 336 6.08 -1.25 -29.73
C HIS A 336 6.55 -1.36 -28.28
N LEU A 337 5.81 -2.12 -27.47
CA LEU A 337 6.19 -2.52 -26.11
C LEU A 337 6.21 -4.04 -25.99
N SER A 338 7.27 -4.58 -25.42
CA SER A 338 7.35 -6.01 -25.09
C SER A 338 6.86 -6.27 -23.66
N PRO A 339 5.95 -7.25 -23.45
CA PRO A 339 5.47 -7.62 -22.12
C PRO A 339 6.59 -8.08 -21.19
N PRO A 340 6.47 -7.89 -19.87
CA PRO A 340 7.47 -8.40 -18.93
C PRO A 340 7.56 -9.93 -18.94
N LEU A 341 8.79 -10.45 -18.79
CA LEU A 341 9.09 -11.90 -18.78
C LEU A 341 8.42 -12.67 -19.93
N TYR A 342 8.29 -12.08 -21.12
CA TYR A 342 7.68 -12.73 -22.29
C TYR A 342 8.37 -14.06 -22.66
N ALA A 343 9.69 -14.14 -22.44
CA ALA A 343 10.50 -15.34 -22.69
C ALA A 343 10.57 -16.34 -21.50
N SER A 344 9.84 -16.10 -20.40
CA SER A 344 9.97 -16.91 -19.18
C SER A 344 8.62 -17.23 -18.52
N ARG A 345 8.58 -18.36 -17.80
CA ARG A 345 7.47 -18.80 -16.95
C ARG A 345 7.81 -18.75 -15.46
N LYS A 346 8.88 -18.05 -15.09
CA LYS A 346 9.26 -17.88 -13.68
C LYS A 346 8.13 -17.23 -12.88
N MET A 347 7.89 -17.75 -11.67
CA MET A 347 6.96 -17.21 -10.68
C MET A 347 7.56 -15.99 -9.97
N GLU A 348 7.88 -14.98 -10.77
CA GLU A 348 8.51 -13.73 -10.36
C GLU A 348 7.82 -12.54 -11.06
N TYR A 349 7.85 -11.38 -10.41
CA TYR A 349 7.47 -10.11 -11.01
C TYR A 349 8.69 -9.31 -11.44
N ASN A 350 8.63 -8.69 -12.62
CA ASN A 350 9.73 -7.90 -13.17
C ASN A 350 9.13 -6.72 -13.94
N PHE A 351 9.55 -5.50 -13.62
CA PHE A 351 9.01 -4.31 -14.29
C PHE A 351 10.08 -3.41 -14.90
N THR A 352 11.36 -3.65 -14.63
CA THR A 352 12.48 -2.82 -15.11
C THR A 352 12.47 -2.68 -16.64
N GLY A 353 12.33 -3.79 -17.37
CA GLY A 353 12.35 -3.76 -18.83
C GLY A 353 11.20 -2.97 -19.45
N LEU A 354 10.00 -3.05 -18.85
CA LEU A 354 8.82 -2.32 -19.33
C LEU A 354 8.96 -0.82 -19.04
N GLY A 355 9.36 -0.45 -17.83
CA GLY A 355 9.57 0.95 -17.45
C GLY A 355 10.60 1.65 -18.35
N SER A 356 11.74 1.00 -18.64
CA SER A 356 12.76 1.56 -19.54
C SER A 356 12.29 1.69 -20.99
N GLN A 357 11.46 0.77 -21.49
CA GLN A 357 10.87 0.90 -22.83
C GLN A 357 9.91 2.10 -22.90
N ALA A 358 9.02 2.24 -21.92
CA ALA A 358 8.08 3.35 -21.85
C ALA A 358 8.80 4.70 -21.77
N GLN A 359 9.86 4.79 -20.96
CA GLN A 359 10.70 5.99 -20.86
C GLN A 359 11.36 6.35 -22.20
N ARG A 360 11.98 5.39 -22.90
CA ARG A 360 12.61 5.66 -24.20
C ARG A 360 11.62 6.17 -25.25
N ILE A 361 10.41 5.60 -25.26
CA ILE A 361 9.37 6.06 -26.17
C ILE A 361 8.95 7.48 -25.78
N ALA A 362 8.69 7.75 -24.50
CA ALA A 362 8.34 9.09 -24.04
C ALA A 362 9.42 10.14 -24.38
N ASP A 363 10.70 9.83 -24.16
CA ASP A 363 11.81 10.70 -24.52
C ASP A 363 11.88 10.94 -26.04
N SER A 364 11.54 9.95 -26.88
CA SER A 364 11.44 10.16 -28.33
C SER A 364 10.30 11.09 -28.73
N LEU A 365 9.20 11.13 -27.97
CA LEU A 365 8.10 12.07 -28.22
C LEU A 365 8.51 13.52 -27.92
N ASP A 366 9.43 13.72 -26.97
CA ASP A 366 10.00 15.05 -26.68
C ASP A 366 11.00 15.49 -27.77
N GLY A 367 11.79 14.56 -28.30
CA GLY A 367 12.82 14.85 -29.30
C GLY A 367 12.29 15.40 -30.63
N PHE A 368 11.07 15.03 -31.03
CA PHE A 368 10.41 15.62 -32.20
C PHE A 368 10.05 17.11 -32.00
N SER A 369 9.86 17.57 -30.76
CA SER A 369 9.55 18.98 -30.46
C SER A 369 10.80 19.88 -30.42
N SER A 370 11.98 19.34 -30.10
CA SER A 370 13.20 20.16 -29.95
C SER A 370 13.93 20.50 -31.26
N TYR A 371 13.70 19.75 -32.34
CA TYR A 371 14.34 20.03 -33.63
C TYR A 371 13.71 21.21 -34.38
N GLU A 372 12.44 21.51 -34.14
CA GLU A 372 11.74 22.64 -34.80
C GLU A 372 12.07 23.99 -34.15
N ASN A 373 12.26 24.03 -32.82
CA ASN A 373 12.63 25.28 -32.13
C ASN A 373 14.05 25.79 -32.43
N CYS A 374 14.92 24.96 -33.03
CA CYS A 374 16.28 25.37 -33.40
C CYS A 374 16.34 26.05 -34.78
N GLN A 375 15.35 25.86 -35.64
CA GLN A 375 15.30 26.47 -36.98
C GLN A 375 14.72 27.90 -36.96
N ASP A 376 13.85 28.23 -36.01
CA ASP A 376 13.29 29.58 -35.87
C ASP A 376 14.24 30.61 -35.25
N GLN A 377 15.36 30.19 -34.64
CA GLN A 377 16.36 31.13 -34.09
C GLN A 377 17.50 31.49 -35.06
N VAL A 378 17.54 30.93 -36.26
CA VAL A 378 18.61 31.20 -37.25
C VAL A 378 18.20 32.26 -38.30
N LEU A 379 16.92 32.68 -38.35
CA LEU A 379 16.42 33.64 -39.34
C LEU A 379 16.19 35.08 -38.82
N SER A 380 16.87 35.50 -37.76
CA SER A 380 16.74 36.89 -37.26
C SER A 380 18.09 37.52 -36.87
N ARG A 381 19.11 37.35 -37.69
CA ARG A 381 20.35 38.16 -37.63
C ARG A 381 20.87 38.46 -39.03
N GLU A 382 20.18 39.35 -39.73
CA GLU A 382 20.83 40.22 -40.72
C GLU A 382 20.97 41.60 -40.10
N ASP A 383 22.21 41.99 -39.80
CA ASP A 383 22.69 43.35 -40.01
C ASP A 383 24.23 43.34 -39.88
N SER A 384 24.90 43.74 -40.96
CA SER A 384 26.35 43.96 -41.04
C SER A 384 26.70 45.35 -40.45
N PRO A 385 27.98 45.65 -40.14
CA PRO A 385 28.86 46.15 -41.21
C PRO A 385 30.33 45.67 -41.16
N ALA A 386 30.97 45.90 -42.30
CA ALA A 386 32.34 45.65 -42.72
C ALA A 386 33.47 45.99 -41.72
N GLU A 387 34.58 45.24 -41.81
CA GLU A 387 35.92 45.83 -42.01
C GLU A 387 36.95 44.79 -42.49
N SER A 388 37.99 45.34 -43.13
CA SER A 388 39.03 44.76 -43.99
C SER A 388 40.10 43.91 -43.31
N GLY A 389 40.67 42.94 -44.04
CA GLY A 389 41.94 42.29 -43.65
C GLY A 389 42.43 41.24 -44.63
N SER A 390 43.45 41.60 -45.41
CA SER A 390 44.19 40.79 -46.39
C SER A 390 44.94 39.58 -45.79
N GLY A 391 45.02 38.46 -46.54
CA GLY A 391 45.95 37.37 -46.22
C GLY A 391 45.94 36.26 -47.28
N VAL A 392 47.00 36.19 -48.06
CA VAL A 392 47.28 35.27 -49.19
C VAL A 392 47.70 33.88 -48.69
N GLY A 393 47.33 32.82 -49.42
CA GLY A 393 47.94 31.49 -49.25
C GLY A 393 47.22 30.40 -50.05
N SER A 394 47.75 30.08 -51.23
CA SER A 394 47.37 28.97 -52.11
C SER A 394 47.68 27.60 -51.50
N ASP A 395 46.95 26.56 -51.89
CA ASP A 395 47.52 25.45 -52.67
C ASP A 395 46.45 24.45 -53.13
N ASP A 396 46.66 24.00 -54.37
CA ASP A 396 45.84 23.15 -55.21
C ASP A 396 45.66 21.71 -54.71
N MET A 397 44.48 21.11 -54.98
CA MET A 397 44.38 19.82 -55.70
C MET A 397 42.90 19.53 -56.07
N ALA A 398 42.63 19.30 -57.35
CA ALA A 398 41.35 18.82 -57.90
C ALA A 398 41.51 17.37 -58.44
N PRO A 399 40.50 16.72 -59.08
CA PRO A 399 39.28 16.15 -58.49
C PRO A 399 38.99 14.70 -58.95
N SER A 400 37.88 14.09 -58.44
CA SER A 400 36.95 13.10 -59.10
C SER A 400 36.71 11.78 -58.33
N PRO A 401 35.60 11.04 -58.57
CA PRO A 401 34.25 11.43 -58.96
C PRO A 401 33.11 10.79 -58.10
N ALA A 402 31.91 11.33 -58.27
CA ALA A 402 30.56 10.74 -58.16
C ALA A 402 30.30 9.53 -57.23
N ASP A 403 29.35 9.69 -56.30
CA ASP A 403 28.15 8.84 -56.34
C ASP A 403 26.94 9.53 -55.70
N SER A 404 25.90 9.63 -56.51
CA SER A 404 24.58 10.14 -56.18
C SER A 404 23.79 9.11 -55.36
N SER A 405 23.43 9.45 -54.13
CA SER A 405 22.25 8.88 -53.49
C SER A 405 21.54 9.96 -52.68
N THR A 406 20.64 10.65 -53.37
CA THR A 406 19.66 11.55 -52.76
C THR A 406 18.72 10.71 -51.90
N SER A 407 19.08 10.52 -50.63
CA SER A 407 18.15 10.04 -49.61
C SER A 407 17.14 11.15 -49.38
N THR A 408 16.03 11.07 -50.10
CA THR A 408 14.85 11.91 -49.87
C THR A 408 14.29 11.49 -48.52
N ALA A 409 14.79 12.10 -47.45
CA ALA A 409 14.19 12.00 -46.13
C ALA A 409 12.79 12.62 -46.23
N LEU A 410 11.77 11.77 -46.27
CA LEU A 410 10.38 12.17 -46.10
C LEU A 410 10.28 12.82 -44.72
N LEU A 411 10.25 14.15 -44.69
CA LEU A 411 9.90 14.94 -43.52
C LEU A 411 8.50 14.51 -43.07
N SER A 412 8.43 13.77 -41.96
CA SER A 412 7.17 13.53 -41.27
C SER A 412 6.63 14.89 -40.80
N PRO A 413 5.41 15.30 -41.16
CA PRO A 413 4.85 16.56 -40.69
C PRO A 413 4.74 16.54 -39.16
N ALA A 414 5.09 17.65 -38.51
CA ALA A 414 4.93 17.81 -37.07
C ALA A 414 3.52 17.38 -36.65
N LEU A 415 3.44 16.41 -35.73
CA LEU A 415 2.17 16.00 -35.14
C LEU A 415 1.59 17.20 -34.39
N ASN A 416 0.31 17.49 -34.61
CA ASN A 416 -0.38 18.54 -33.85
C ASN A 416 -0.33 18.21 -32.34
N GLU A 417 -0.44 19.23 -31.47
CA GLU A 417 -0.34 19.04 -30.02
C GLU A 417 -1.34 18.02 -29.47
N GLN A 418 -2.53 17.93 -30.07
CA GLN A 418 -3.57 17.00 -29.69
C GLN A 418 -3.18 15.54 -29.96
N ASP A 419 -2.54 15.27 -31.10
CA ASP A 419 -2.05 13.96 -31.50
C ASP A 419 -0.88 13.52 -30.61
N GLN A 420 0.02 14.45 -30.25
CA GLN A 420 1.09 14.18 -29.29
C GLN A 420 0.53 13.84 -27.90
N MET A 421 -0.50 14.57 -27.44
CA MET A 421 -1.18 14.26 -26.18
C MET A 421 -1.84 12.88 -26.21
N GLU A 422 -2.54 12.53 -27.29
CA GLU A 422 -3.19 11.22 -27.40
C GLU A 422 -2.15 10.09 -27.50
N GLN A 423 -1.03 10.29 -28.18
CA GLN A 423 0.07 9.32 -28.22
C GLN A 423 0.65 9.07 -26.83
N ARG A 424 0.82 10.11 -26.00
CA ARG A 424 1.22 9.96 -24.59
C ARG A 424 0.18 9.22 -23.76
N ARG A 425 -1.11 9.52 -23.95
CA ARG A 425 -2.19 8.78 -23.27
C ARG A 425 -2.20 7.32 -23.66
N TYR A 426 -2.02 7.03 -24.95
CA TYR A 426 -1.92 5.67 -25.45
C TYR A 426 -0.74 4.94 -24.82
N LEU A 427 0.45 5.58 -24.75
CA LEU A 427 1.62 5.03 -24.07
C LEU A 427 1.35 4.74 -22.58
N ALA A 428 0.68 5.66 -21.88
CA ALA A 428 0.27 5.45 -20.48
C ALA A 428 -0.65 4.22 -20.31
N ARG A 429 -1.69 4.10 -21.16
CA ARG A 429 -2.62 2.96 -21.16
C ARG A 429 -1.90 1.65 -21.43
N ALA A 430 -1.09 1.59 -22.49
CA ALA A 430 -0.35 0.39 -22.88
C ALA A 430 0.66 -0.04 -21.81
N THR A 431 1.37 0.91 -21.18
CA THR A 431 2.31 0.63 -20.09
C THR A 431 1.59 0.03 -18.88
N MET A 432 0.47 0.63 -18.45
CA MET A 432 -0.33 0.08 -17.35
C MET A 432 -0.92 -1.29 -17.70
N GLN A 433 -1.46 -1.44 -18.92
CA GLN A 433 -2.06 -2.69 -19.38
C GLN A 433 -1.06 -3.85 -19.29
N LEU A 434 0.12 -3.70 -19.89
CA LEU A 434 1.14 -4.77 -19.89
C LEU A 434 1.64 -5.09 -18.48
N ALA A 435 1.75 -4.08 -17.62
CA ALA A 435 2.14 -4.28 -16.23
C ALA A 435 1.08 -5.04 -15.43
N PHE A 436 -0.20 -4.73 -15.64
CA PHE A 436 -1.32 -5.36 -14.93
C PHE A 436 -1.64 -6.76 -15.48
N GLU A 437 -1.48 -6.98 -16.78
CA GLU A 437 -1.55 -8.32 -17.39
C GLU A 437 -0.43 -9.23 -16.86
N HIS A 438 0.75 -8.68 -16.61
CA HIS A 438 1.84 -9.43 -15.97
C HIS A 438 1.47 -9.90 -14.56
N LEU A 439 0.79 -9.04 -13.77
CA LEU A 439 0.23 -9.44 -12.48
C LEU A 439 -0.82 -10.54 -12.63
N ALA A 440 -1.80 -10.32 -13.52
CA ALA A 440 -2.90 -11.25 -13.76
C ALA A 440 -2.39 -12.64 -14.19
N SER A 441 -1.36 -12.68 -15.04
CA SER A 441 -0.73 -13.91 -15.52
C SER A 441 -0.24 -14.80 -14.36
N ARG A 442 0.46 -14.23 -13.37
CA ARG A 442 0.96 -14.99 -12.21
C ARG A 442 -0.16 -15.44 -11.28
N ILE A 443 -1.21 -14.64 -11.14
CA ILE A 443 -2.41 -15.03 -10.40
C ILE A 443 -3.08 -16.24 -11.07
N VAL A 444 -3.29 -16.19 -12.38
CA VAL A 444 -3.87 -17.28 -13.16
C VAL A 444 -3.02 -18.56 -13.04
N MET A 445 -1.68 -18.44 -13.08
CA MET A 445 -0.79 -19.59 -12.90
C MET A 445 -0.97 -20.27 -11.54
N VAL A 446 -1.05 -19.48 -10.46
CA VAL A 446 -1.31 -20.01 -9.10
C VAL A 446 -2.68 -20.68 -9.01
N LEU A 447 -3.73 -20.03 -9.53
CA LEU A 447 -5.08 -20.58 -9.52
C LEU A 447 -5.19 -21.87 -10.33
N GLN A 448 -4.55 -21.93 -11.51
CA GLN A 448 -4.48 -23.15 -12.33
C GLN A 448 -3.72 -24.28 -11.62
N GLN A 449 -2.66 -23.95 -10.89
CA GLN A 449 -1.93 -24.92 -10.07
C GLN A 449 -2.83 -25.45 -8.95
N GLN A 450 -3.50 -24.58 -8.20
CA GLN A 450 -4.43 -24.98 -7.13
C GLN A 450 -5.58 -25.84 -7.66
N ALA A 451 -6.14 -25.50 -8.82
CA ALA A 451 -7.21 -26.29 -9.44
C ALA A 451 -6.77 -27.74 -9.74
N LYS A 452 -5.48 -27.98 -10.00
CA LYS A 452 -4.93 -29.30 -10.31
C LYS A 452 -4.46 -30.07 -9.08
N THR A 453 -3.81 -29.40 -8.13
CA THR A 453 -3.04 -30.07 -7.07
C THR A 453 -3.60 -29.91 -5.66
N SER A 454 -4.52 -28.96 -5.44
CA SER A 454 -4.98 -28.62 -4.09
C SER A 454 -6.35 -29.23 -3.77
N GLY A 455 -6.50 -29.69 -2.53
CA GLY A 455 -7.81 -30.10 -2.00
C GLY A 455 -8.77 -28.92 -1.90
N GLU A 456 -10.07 -29.17 -1.84
CA GLU A 456 -11.10 -28.12 -1.85
C GLU A 456 -10.92 -27.07 -0.74
N ALA A 457 -10.49 -27.51 0.45
CA ALA A 457 -10.22 -26.62 1.59
C ALA A 457 -9.03 -25.66 1.40
N GLN A 458 -8.17 -25.89 0.40
CA GLN A 458 -7.00 -25.07 0.09
C GLN A 458 -7.23 -24.15 -1.11
N LYS A 459 -8.34 -24.30 -1.82
CA LYS A 459 -8.67 -23.45 -2.97
C LYS A 459 -9.15 -22.09 -2.49
N VAL A 460 -8.61 -21.04 -3.06
CA VAL A 460 -9.03 -19.68 -2.74
C VAL A 460 -10.31 -19.32 -3.49
N LYS A 461 -11.17 -18.54 -2.85
CA LYS A 461 -12.39 -17.98 -3.46
C LYS A 461 -12.31 -16.46 -3.63
N THR A 462 -11.34 -15.84 -2.97
CA THR A 462 -11.18 -14.38 -2.92
C THR A 462 -9.73 -13.99 -3.28
N LEU A 463 -9.61 -12.98 -4.14
CA LEU A 463 -8.39 -12.23 -4.41
C LEU A 463 -8.52 -10.85 -3.75
N VAL A 464 -7.74 -10.61 -2.71
CA VAL A 464 -7.55 -9.28 -2.12
C VAL A 464 -6.53 -8.51 -2.94
N VAL A 465 -6.82 -7.27 -3.30
CA VAL A 465 -5.89 -6.34 -3.94
C VAL A 465 -5.64 -5.19 -2.97
N SER A 466 -4.41 -5.06 -2.48
CA SER A 466 -4.05 -4.13 -1.40
C SER A 466 -2.78 -3.33 -1.72
N GLY A 467 -2.55 -2.25 -0.99
CA GLY A 467 -1.49 -1.27 -1.25
C GLY A 467 -1.94 -0.09 -2.13
N GLY A 468 -1.07 0.93 -2.25
CA GLY A 468 -1.41 2.18 -2.92
C GLY A 468 -1.87 2.02 -4.38
N VAL A 469 -1.30 1.08 -5.14
CA VAL A 469 -1.67 0.84 -6.54
C VAL A 469 -3.03 0.13 -6.64
N ALA A 470 -3.55 -0.48 -5.56
CA ALA A 470 -4.89 -1.07 -5.54
C ALA A 470 -6.01 -0.04 -5.74
N SER A 471 -5.72 1.24 -5.48
CA SER A 471 -6.64 2.35 -5.77
C SER A 471 -6.91 2.52 -7.27
N ASN A 472 -5.99 2.05 -8.12
CA ASN A 472 -6.10 2.11 -9.57
C ASN A 472 -7.27 1.25 -10.05
N GLN A 473 -8.24 1.90 -10.70
CA GLN A 473 -9.46 1.26 -11.15
C GLN A 473 -9.20 0.43 -12.41
N PHE A 474 -8.23 0.85 -13.23
CA PHE A 474 -7.86 0.13 -14.45
C PHE A 474 -7.20 -1.21 -14.12
N LEU A 475 -6.41 -1.29 -13.04
CA LEU A 475 -5.90 -2.54 -12.50
C LEU A 475 -7.03 -3.51 -12.17
N ARG A 476 -8.06 -3.06 -11.44
CA ARG A 476 -9.20 -3.91 -11.10
C ARG A 476 -9.96 -4.39 -12.34
N HIS A 477 -10.16 -3.49 -13.31
CA HIS A 477 -10.76 -3.82 -14.59
C HIS A 477 -9.97 -4.91 -15.33
N VAL A 478 -8.65 -4.75 -15.48
CA VAL A 478 -7.77 -5.74 -16.13
C VAL A 478 -7.84 -7.08 -15.40
N LEU A 479 -7.70 -7.09 -14.07
CA LEU A 479 -7.76 -8.32 -13.28
C LEU A 479 -9.10 -9.05 -13.45
N ARG A 480 -10.22 -8.33 -13.38
CA ARG A 480 -11.58 -8.90 -13.56
C ARG A 480 -11.71 -9.57 -14.94
N ARG A 481 -11.34 -8.86 -16.00
CA ARG A 481 -11.47 -9.32 -17.39
C ARG A 481 -10.55 -10.48 -17.71
N VAL A 482 -9.30 -10.46 -17.24
CA VAL A 482 -8.38 -11.57 -17.43
C VAL A 482 -8.87 -12.80 -16.67
N LEU A 483 -9.27 -12.67 -15.39
CA LEU A 483 -9.79 -13.82 -14.64
C LEU A 483 -11.05 -14.41 -15.29
N GLU A 484 -11.97 -13.58 -15.77
CA GLU A 484 -13.19 -14.01 -16.47
C GLU A 484 -12.85 -14.88 -17.70
N VAL A 485 -12.06 -14.37 -18.64
CA VAL A 485 -11.71 -15.09 -19.87
C VAL A 485 -10.85 -16.33 -19.60
N ARG A 486 -10.07 -16.34 -18.51
CA ARG A 486 -9.22 -17.47 -18.14
C ARG A 486 -9.95 -18.54 -17.31
N GLY A 487 -11.27 -18.41 -17.12
CA GLY A 487 -12.12 -19.41 -16.45
C GLY A 487 -12.21 -19.25 -14.93
N PHE A 488 -11.74 -18.12 -14.39
CA PHE A 488 -11.72 -17.80 -12.96
C PHE A 488 -12.67 -16.65 -12.60
N GLY A 489 -13.72 -16.41 -13.39
CA GLY A 489 -14.72 -15.36 -13.12
C GLY A 489 -15.50 -15.52 -11.80
N HIS A 490 -15.44 -16.71 -11.19
CA HIS A 490 -16.00 -16.99 -9.85
C HIS A 490 -15.12 -16.48 -8.70
N ILE A 491 -13.87 -16.09 -8.95
CA ILE A 491 -12.99 -15.52 -7.93
C ILE A 491 -13.42 -14.09 -7.64
N ARG A 492 -13.84 -13.85 -6.40
CA ARG A 492 -14.23 -12.53 -5.94
C ARG A 492 -12.99 -11.64 -5.79
N ILE A 493 -13.01 -10.45 -6.39
CA ILE A 493 -11.96 -9.43 -6.20
C ILE A 493 -12.41 -8.47 -5.11
N MET A 494 -11.64 -8.37 -4.03
CA MET A 494 -11.84 -7.36 -2.98
C MET A 494 -10.71 -6.34 -3.03
N ALA A 495 -11.06 -5.06 -3.13
CA ALA A 495 -10.12 -3.96 -2.97
C ALA A 495 -10.71 -2.96 -1.96
N PRO A 496 -9.92 -2.46 -0.99
CA PRO A 496 -10.38 -1.41 -0.10
C PRO A 496 -10.79 -0.13 -0.86
N PRO A 497 -11.56 0.78 -0.23
CA PRO A 497 -11.77 2.11 -0.80
C PRO A 497 -10.44 2.87 -0.84
N VAL A 498 -10.31 3.78 -1.82
CA VAL A 498 -9.05 4.49 -2.12
C VAL A 498 -8.38 5.11 -0.89
N HIS A 499 -9.17 5.70 0.01
CA HIS A 499 -8.67 6.36 1.23
C HIS A 499 -8.10 5.39 2.28
N LEU A 500 -8.38 4.09 2.17
CA LEU A 500 -7.80 3.02 2.99
C LEU A 500 -6.80 2.14 2.24
N CYS A 501 -6.65 2.29 0.90
CA CYS A 501 -5.61 1.60 0.14
C CYS A 501 -4.19 2.15 0.40
N THR A 502 -4.08 3.44 0.67
CA THR A 502 -2.79 4.08 1.02
C THR A 502 -2.48 3.90 2.49
N ASP A 503 -1.21 4.05 2.86
CA ASP A 503 -0.75 3.93 4.25
C ASP A 503 -1.58 4.83 5.19
N ASN A 504 -2.06 4.21 6.26
CA ASN A 504 -2.87 4.85 7.30
C ASN A 504 -2.71 4.11 8.62
N ALA A 505 -3.00 4.75 9.74
CA ALA A 505 -2.89 4.11 11.05
C ALA A 505 -4.12 3.24 11.38
N ALA A 506 -5.25 3.39 10.68
CA ALA A 506 -6.44 2.57 10.92
C ALA A 506 -6.20 1.08 10.61
N MET A 507 -5.50 0.77 9.51
CA MET A 507 -5.09 -0.61 9.19
C MET A 507 -4.17 -1.19 10.27
N ILE A 508 -3.28 -0.38 10.84
CA ILE A 508 -2.38 -0.79 11.93
C ILE A 508 -3.18 -1.07 13.21
N ALA A 509 -4.15 -0.20 13.52
CA ALA A 509 -5.03 -0.37 14.67
C ALA A 509 -5.83 -1.68 14.58
N TRP A 510 -6.40 -1.97 13.41
CA TRP A 510 -7.16 -3.18 13.16
C TRP A 510 -6.31 -4.42 13.29
N THR A 511 -5.19 -4.48 12.58
CA THR A 511 -4.30 -5.65 12.64
C THR A 511 -3.70 -5.85 14.03
N GLY A 512 -3.30 -4.78 14.71
CA GLY A 512 -2.87 -4.85 16.10
C GLY A 512 -3.94 -5.41 17.02
N SER A 513 -5.20 -5.01 16.83
CA SER A 513 -6.35 -5.53 17.59
C SER A 513 -6.59 -7.02 17.33
N GLU A 514 -6.54 -7.46 16.07
CA GLU A 514 -6.73 -8.86 15.69
C GLU A 514 -5.58 -9.75 16.21
N MET A 515 -4.34 -9.28 16.10
CA MET A 515 -3.17 -9.94 16.67
C MET A 515 -3.27 -10.05 18.19
N TRP A 516 -3.66 -8.97 18.89
CA TRP A 516 -3.89 -8.99 20.33
C TRP A 516 -4.99 -9.99 20.72
N ARG A 517 -6.14 -10.00 20.02
CA ARG A 517 -7.21 -10.97 20.28
C ARG A 517 -6.77 -12.42 20.05
N ALA A 518 -5.84 -12.64 19.11
CA ALA A 518 -5.21 -13.93 18.87
C ALA A 518 -4.10 -14.28 19.88
N GLY A 519 -3.85 -13.42 20.89
CA GLY A 519 -2.90 -13.67 21.97
C GLY A 519 -1.48 -13.18 21.71
N TRP A 520 -1.27 -12.33 20.71
CA TRP A 520 0.03 -11.75 20.37
C TRP A 520 0.27 -10.43 21.11
N VAL A 521 1.47 -10.29 21.65
CA VAL A 521 1.95 -9.08 22.29
C VAL A 521 3.45 -8.95 22.05
N SER A 522 3.91 -7.73 21.77
CA SER A 522 5.32 -7.46 21.58
C SER A 522 5.94 -6.94 22.88
N LYS A 523 7.23 -7.21 23.06
CA LYS A 523 7.98 -6.69 24.21
C LYS A 523 8.43 -5.24 23.94
N LEU A 524 8.64 -4.47 25.01
CA LEU A 524 9.14 -3.09 24.90
C LEU A 524 10.57 -2.99 24.33
N ASP A 525 11.36 -4.06 24.36
CA ASP A 525 12.69 -4.13 23.76
C ASP A 525 12.68 -4.41 22.24
N MET A 526 11.49 -4.52 21.62
CA MET A 526 11.38 -4.78 20.18
C MET A 526 12.09 -3.69 19.35
N LEU A 527 12.76 -4.13 18.27
CA LEU A 527 13.47 -3.28 17.33
C LEU A 527 12.75 -3.20 15.98
N PRO A 528 12.97 -2.12 15.20
CA PRO A 528 12.41 -2.01 13.85
C PRO A 528 13.04 -3.06 12.93
N ILE A 529 12.23 -3.62 12.02
CA ILE A 529 12.69 -4.63 11.06
C ILE A 529 12.62 -4.02 9.66
N LYS A 530 13.78 -3.71 9.07
CA LYS A 530 13.88 -3.11 7.73
C LYS A 530 13.20 -3.96 6.65
N LYS A 531 13.58 -5.23 6.61
CA LYS A 531 13.10 -6.24 5.68
C LYS A 531 12.45 -7.33 6.51
N TRP A 532 11.13 -7.35 6.53
CA TRP A 532 10.35 -8.32 7.29
C TRP A 532 9.53 -9.15 6.31
N SER A 533 9.79 -10.46 6.26
CA SER A 533 9.08 -11.36 5.35
C SER A 533 7.71 -11.70 5.94
N MET A 534 6.68 -11.56 5.12
CA MET A 534 5.34 -12.00 5.49
C MET A 534 5.23 -13.53 5.47
N SER A 535 6.10 -14.25 4.74
CA SER A 535 6.06 -15.71 4.66
C SER A 535 6.34 -16.33 6.04
N SER A 536 5.54 -17.29 6.48
CA SER A 536 5.76 -18.01 7.75
C SER A 536 7.06 -18.82 7.76
N THR A 537 7.56 -19.19 6.58
CA THR A 537 8.86 -19.85 6.39
C THR A 537 9.99 -18.86 6.09
N GLY A 538 9.71 -17.56 6.16
CA GLY A 538 10.67 -16.51 5.87
C GLY A 538 11.83 -16.50 6.87
N GLU A 539 12.95 -15.91 6.42
CA GLU A 539 14.07 -15.62 7.30
C GLU A 539 13.62 -14.85 8.54
N GLN A 540 14.33 -15.03 9.65
CA GLN A 540 14.04 -14.38 10.92
C GLN A 540 12.63 -14.69 11.50
N GLY A 541 12.10 -15.90 11.28
CA GLY A 541 10.85 -16.35 11.93
C GLY A 541 9.56 -15.91 11.22
N GLY A 542 9.67 -15.35 10.01
CA GLY A 542 8.51 -14.97 9.19
C GLY A 542 7.67 -13.86 9.79
N ILE A 543 6.35 -13.90 9.53
CA ILE A 543 5.36 -12.91 10.01
C ILE A 543 5.42 -12.65 11.53
N LEU A 544 5.88 -13.62 12.33
CA LEU A 544 5.96 -13.52 13.79
C LEU A 544 7.33 -13.02 14.28
N GLY A 545 8.33 -12.96 13.40
CA GLY A 545 9.70 -12.63 13.81
C GLY A 545 10.35 -13.73 14.66
N THR A 546 11.61 -13.53 15.05
CA THR A 546 12.37 -14.46 15.90
C THR A 546 12.11 -14.27 17.40
N GLU A 547 11.55 -13.13 17.79
CA GLU A 547 11.47 -12.68 19.18
C GLU A 547 10.08 -12.84 19.81
N GLU A 548 9.03 -12.99 18.98
CA GLU A 548 7.66 -13.08 19.45
C GLU A 548 7.29 -14.55 19.67
N LYS A 549 7.22 -14.95 20.94
CA LYS A 549 6.56 -16.21 21.32
C LYS A 549 5.09 -15.89 21.58
N PRO A 550 4.13 -16.63 21.00
CA PRO A 550 2.75 -16.53 21.47
C PRO A 550 2.74 -16.88 22.95
N PHE A 551 2.07 -16.06 23.76
CA PHE A 551 1.96 -16.30 25.20
C PHE A 551 0.97 -17.45 25.46
N TYR A 552 1.31 -18.67 25.03
CA TYR A 552 0.59 -19.87 25.44
C TYR A 552 1.03 -20.20 26.87
N VAL A 553 0.25 -19.76 27.87
CA VAL A 553 0.17 -20.50 29.11
C VAL A 553 -0.56 -21.80 28.76
N ARG A 554 0.23 -22.86 28.55
CA ARG A 554 -0.26 -24.23 28.45
C ARG A 554 -1.21 -24.46 29.62
N ARG A 555 -2.49 -24.75 29.36
CA ARG A 555 -3.36 -25.33 30.40
C ARG A 555 -2.68 -26.62 30.85
N SER A 556 -1.99 -26.60 31.99
CA SER A 556 -1.83 -27.82 32.76
C SER A 556 -3.22 -28.17 33.28
N SER A 557 -3.74 -29.28 32.76
CA SER A 557 -4.91 -30.00 33.28
C SER A 557 -4.90 -30.11 34.79
#